data_AF-A0A9D5INH6-F1
#
_entry.id   AF-A0A9D5INH6-F1
#
_cell.length_a   1.000
_cell.length_b   1.000
_cell.length_c   1.000
_cell.angle_alpha   90.00
_cell.angle_beta   90.00
_cell.angle_gamma   90.00
#
_symmetry.space_group_name_H-M   'P 1'
#
loop_
_entity.id
_entity.type
_entity.pdbx_description
1 polymer ?
#
loop_
_entity_poly.entity_id
_entity_poly.type
_entity_poly.pdbx_seq_one_letter_code
_entity_poly.pdbx_strand_id
1 'polypeptide(L)' 'MSSKYKLMSLNLANLHAGDGWNLLATILLPAGTTTNFSPKSPANADAMSVAELKAYALREFEKAND' A
#
# COMPACT_ATOMS: atom_id res chain seq x y z
N MET A 1 -1.39 -1.68 -19.06
CA MET A 1 -2.17 -2.63 -18.25
C MET A 1 -2.83 -1.85 -17.13
N SER A 2 -4.16 -1.89 -17.01
CA SER A 2 -4.82 -1.44 -15.78
C SER A 2 -4.74 -2.56 -14.75
N SER A 3 -4.40 -2.24 -13.51
CA SER A 3 -4.42 -3.19 -12.39
C SER A 3 -5.81 -3.82 -12.23
N LYS A 4 -5.86 -5.12 -11.90
CA LYS A 4 -7.09 -5.82 -11.45
C LYS A 4 -7.57 -5.30 -10.10
N TYR A 5 -6.70 -4.62 -9.35
CA TYR A 5 -6.95 -4.08 -8.03
C TYR A 5 -7.00 -2.55 -8.06
N LYS A 6 -7.70 -1.95 -7.10
CA LYS A 6 -7.72 -0.48 -6.95
C LYS A 6 -7.42 -0.10 -5.52
N LEU A 7 -6.47 0.81 -5.33
CA LEU A 7 -6.21 1.41 -4.02
C LEU A 7 -7.34 2.38 -3.66
N MET A 8 -8.05 2.10 -2.56
CA MET A 8 -9.14 2.94 -2.04
C MET A 8 -8.62 3.97 -1.05
N SER A 9 -7.74 3.56 -0.14
CA SER A 9 -7.14 4.45 0.85
C SER A 9 -5.71 4.01 1.17
N LEU A 10 -4.93 4.95 1.67
CA LEU A 10 -3.58 4.73 2.16
C LEU A 10 -3.39 5.54 3.44
N ASN A 11 -2.95 4.88 4.50
CA ASN A 11 -2.52 5.54 5.74
C ASN A 11 -1.05 5.24 5.98
N LEU A 12 -0.31 6.25 6.43
CA LEU A 12 1.01 6.06 7.03
C LEU A 12 0.87 6.20 8.54
N ALA A 13 1.17 5.14 9.27
CA ALA A 13 1.12 5.14 10.72
C ALA A 13 2.45 4.64 11.29
N ASN A 14 3.01 5.37 12.24
CA ASN A 14 4.13 4.86 13.03
C ASN A 14 3.56 4.06 14.21
N LEU A 15 3.26 2.78 13.98
CA LEU A 15 2.60 1.90 14.95
C LEU A 15 3.57 1.35 16.01
N HIS A 16 4.87 1.42 15.75
CA HIS A 16 5.92 0.98 16.66
C HIS A 16 7.00 2.05 16.71
N ALA A 17 7.07 2.80 17.82
CA ALA A 17 8.06 3.82 18.07
C ALA A 17 9.49 3.22 18.00
N GLY A 18 10.08 3.20 16.81
CA GLY A 18 11.40 2.62 16.55
C GLY A 18 11.54 1.91 15.20
N ASP A 19 10.46 1.34 14.65
CA ASP A 19 10.54 0.44 13.46
C ASP A 19 10.11 1.10 12.14
N GLY A 20 9.94 2.43 12.16
CA GLY A 20 9.60 3.23 10.98
C GLY A 20 8.10 3.34 10.69
N TRP A 21 7.78 4.04 9.60
CA TRP A 21 6.40 4.19 9.13
C TRP A 21 5.84 2.83 8.69
N ASN A 22 4.54 2.60 8.89
CA ASN A 22 3.80 1.46 8.36
C ASN A 22 2.82 1.98 7.31
N LEU A 23 2.89 1.43 6.10
CA LEU A 23 1.90 1.68 5.07
C LEU A 23 0.72 0.74 5.30
N LEU A 24 -0.47 1.30 5.45
CA LEU A 24 -1.73 0.56 5.53
C LEU A 24 -2.57 0.92 4.31
N ALA A 25 -2.73 -0.03 3.41
CA ALA A 25 -3.48 0.13 2.18
C ALA A 25 -4.82 -0.60 2.26
N THR A 26 -5.91 0.07 1.89
CA THR A 26 -7.19 -0.59 1.62
C THR A 26 -7.34 -0.78 0.12
N ILE A 27 -7.49 -2.02 -0.32
CA ILE A 27 -7.53 -2.43 -1.73
C ILE A 27 -8.93 -2.94 -2.06
N LEU A 28 -9.50 -2.44 -3.15
CA LEU A 28 -10.69 -2.99 -3.79
C LEU A 28 -10.29 -4.16 -4.70
N LEU A 29 -10.89 -5.31 -4.44
CA LEU A 29 -10.73 -6.53 -5.21
C LEU A 29 -11.67 -6.54 -6.43
N PRO A 30 -11.38 -7.36 -7.47
CA PRO A 30 -12.27 -7.51 -8.63
C PRO A 30 -13.70 -7.92 -8.27
N ALA A 31 -13.87 -8.66 -7.16
CA ALA A 31 -15.17 -9.09 -6.65
C ALA A 31 -16.00 -7.96 -6.01
N GLY A 32 -15.48 -6.72 -5.95
CA GLY A 32 -16.15 -5.57 -5.35
C GLY A 32 -15.99 -5.45 -3.83
N THR A 33 -15.33 -6.41 -3.18
CA THR A 33 -14.99 -6.37 -1.75
C THR A 33 -13.67 -5.64 -1.51
N THR A 34 -13.48 -5.12 -0.28
CA THR A 34 -12.22 -4.49 0.12
C THR A 34 -11.41 -5.42 1.03
N THR A 35 -10.08 -5.28 0.97
CA THR A 35 -9.14 -5.92 1.90
C THR A 35 -8.13 -4.91 2.41
N ASN A 36 -7.55 -5.18 3.57
CA ASN A 36 -6.46 -4.39 4.12
C ASN A 36 -5.13 -5.11 3.88
N PHE A 37 -4.13 -4.36 3.45
CA PHE A 37 -2.79 -4.85 3.19
C PHE A 37 -1.75 -3.89 3.75
N SER A 38 -0.75 -4.45 4.42
CA SER A 38 0.28 -3.67 5.10
C SER A 38 1.64 -4.04 4.53
N PRO A 39 2.05 -3.47 3.38
CA PRO A 39 3.36 -3.75 2.85
C PRO A 39 4.44 -3.19 3.77
N LYS A 40 5.63 -3.81 3.73
CA LYS A 40 6.81 -3.20 4.34
C LYS A 40 7.03 -1.82 3.73
N SER A 41 7.34 -0.83 4.57
CA SER A 41 7.59 0.51 4.05
C SER A 41 8.87 0.57 3.20
N PRO A 42 8.86 1.33 2.09
CA PRO A 42 10.05 1.52 1.28
C PRO A 42 11.10 2.31 2.06
N ALA A 43 12.37 1.99 1.88
CA ALA A 43 13.48 2.62 2.60
C ALA A 43 13.57 4.14 2.36
N ASN A 44 13.04 4.61 1.24
CA ASN A 44 12.99 6.01 0.84
C ASN A 44 11.56 6.61 0.96
N ALA A 45 10.71 6.08 1.85
CA ALA A 45 9.32 6.54 2.00
C ALA A 45 9.20 8.06 2.19
N ASP A 46 10.13 8.67 2.94
CA ASP A 46 10.13 10.12 3.21
C ASP A 46 10.45 10.98 1.98
N ALA A 47 11.07 10.39 0.95
CA ALA A 47 11.39 11.05 -0.31
C ALA A 47 10.35 10.80 -1.42
N MET A 48 9.37 9.93 -1.16
CA MET A 48 8.33 9.58 -2.13
C MET A 48 7.12 10.50 -1.98
N SER A 49 6.57 10.93 -3.10
CA SER A 49 5.27 11.59 -3.13
C SER A 49 4.16 10.62 -2.71
N VAL A 50 3.01 11.18 -2.31
CA VAL A 50 1.81 10.38 -2.00
C VAL A 50 1.40 9.50 -3.18
N ALA A 51 1.55 9.98 -4.43
CA ALA A 51 1.22 9.19 -5.61
C ALA A 51 2.14 7.97 -5.78
N GLU A 52 3.43 8.15 -5.53
CA GLU A 52 4.42 7.08 -5.58
C GLU A 52 4.21 6.05 -4.45
N LEU A 53 3.86 6.50 -3.25
CA LEU A 53 3.53 5.62 -2.13
C LEU A 53 2.28 4.78 -2.42
N LYS A 54 1.27 5.37 -3.06
CA LYS A 54 0.07 4.67 -3.52
C LYS A 54 0.40 3.62 -4.59
N ALA A 55 1.21 3.99 -5.58
CA ALA A 55 1.65 3.07 -6.63
C ALA A 55 2.48 1.92 -6.06
N TYR A 56 3.38 2.22 -5.12
CA TYR A 56 4.17 1.22 -4.40
C TYR A 56 3.28 0.23 -3.65
N ALA A 57 2.34 0.72 -2.84
CA ALA A 57 1.45 -0.14 -2.06
C ALA A 57 0.61 -1.06 -2.94
N LEU A 58 0.08 -0.55 -4.06
CA LEU A 58 -0.66 -1.36 -5.03
C LEU A 58 0.23 -2.42 -5.69
N ARG A 59 1.45 -2.06 -6.08
CA ARG A 59 2.41 -2.99 -6.70
C ARG A 59 2.85 -4.10 -5.75
N GLU A 60 3.09 -3.79 -4.48
CA GLU A 60 3.43 -4.81 -3.49
C GLU A 60 2.26 -5.75 -3.21
N PHE A 61 1.02 -5.24 -3.26
CA PHE A 61 -0.17 -6.09 -3.17
C PHE A 61 -0.28 -7.01 -4.38
N GLU A 62 -0.09 -6.49 -5.60
CA GLU A 62 -0.10 -7.28 -6.83
C GLU A 62 0.92 -8.42 -6.77
N LYS A 63 2.16 -8.14 -6.39
CA LYS A 63 3.21 -9.17 -6.24
C LYS A 63 2.86 -10.27 -5.23
N ALA A 64 2.13 -9.93 -4.17
CA ALA A 64 1.74 -10.89 -3.14
C ALA A 64 0.54 -11.76 -3.55
N ASN A 65 -0.16 -11.41 -4.64
CA ASN A 65 -1.41 -12.05 -5.08
C ASN A 65 -1.40 -12.43 -6.58
N ASP A 66 -0.21 -12.52 -7.18
CA ASP A 66 0.06 -13.12 -8.49
C ASP A 66 0.60 -14.54 -8.30
#